data_AF-A0AA43G3W9-F1
#
_entry.id   AF-A0AA43G3W9-F1
#
_cell.length_a   1.000
_cell.length_b   1.000
_cell.length_c   1.000
_cell.angle_alpha   90.00
_cell.angle_beta   90.00
_cell.angle_gamma   90.00
#
_symmetry.space_group_name_H-M   'P 1'
#
loop_
_entity.id
_entity.type
_entity.pdbx_description
1 polymer ?
#
loop_
_entity_poly.entity_id
_entity_poly.type
_entity_poly.pdbx_seq_one_letter_code
_entity_poly.pdbx_strand_id
1 'polypeptide(L)'
;HQKKDTQAAKESFSHAGLDIIPLKMNQPQALLSTLPFMMSEGLWGDCKKAGRVRTLKSSNLVNFFPLIMDFSQLKGGVLLPTMRQQISFFNPFTCGSDNQNIALTGGSGAGKSFLVQEIAETVYAMGGKVWILDKGASYKKLTLSLGGTYMTHANIFLNPFTHLGAMQSAEFEFVDDDGRPVDPMMEALDNITALFATIASPYVPLTAFQQSVLGDAIVTAWERKGHQVLVDDVRDALIEIAGEESDRRIKDIAVQLKKFCT
;
A
#
# COMPACT_ATOMS: atom_id res chain seq x y z
N HIS A 1 24.90 58.43 17.68
CA HIS A 1 24.56 57.09 17.17
C HIS A 1 23.18 56.64 17.62
N GLN A 2 22.95 56.32 18.90
CA GLN A 2 21.68 55.76 19.40
C GLN A 2 20.37 56.50 18.99
N LYS A 3 20.33 57.85 18.99
CA LYS A 3 19.15 58.62 18.56
C LYS A 3 18.87 58.50 17.06
N LYS A 4 19.92 58.45 16.24
CA LYS A 4 19.82 58.30 14.78
C LYS A 4 19.28 56.91 14.43
N ASP A 5 19.78 55.88 15.10
CA ASP A 5 19.37 54.49 14.87
C ASP A 5 17.92 54.25 15.34
N THR A 6 17.53 54.84 16.48
CA THR A 6 16.14 54.79 16.97
C THR A 6 15.16 55.47 16.00
N GLN A 7 15.55 56.62 15.44
CA GLN A 7 14.73 57.35 14.47
C GLN A 7 14.60 56.58 13.15
N ALA A 8 15.71 56.02 12.64
CA ALA A 8 15.70 55.19 11.44
C ALA A 8 14.82 53.95 11.59
N ALA A 9 14.84 53.29 12.75
CA ALA A 9 13.96 52.15 13.04
C ALA A 9 12.48 52.58 13.02
N LYS A 10 12.11 53.68 13.70
CA LYS A 10 10.74 54.19 13.69
C LYS A 10 10.23 54.47 12.27
N GLU A 11 11.06 55.13 11.46
CA GLU A 11 10.71 55.43 10.08
C GLU A 11 10.51 54.15 9.28
N SER A 12 11.40 53.17 9.40
CA SER A 12 11.29 51.89 8.67
C SER A 12 10.02 51.10 9.01
N PHE A 13 9.69 50.96 10.29
CA PHE A 13 8.46 50.24 10.70
C PHE A 13 7.19 51.03 10.38
N SER A 14 7.22 52.36 10.47
CA SER A 14 6.09 53.21 10.09
C SER A 14 5.74 53.08 8.60
N HIS A 15 6.72 52.86 7.70
CA HIS A 15 6.45 52.59 6.28
C HIS A 15 5.69 51.27 6.08
N ALA A 16 5.86 50.29 6.98
CA ALA A 16 5.10 49.04 6.98
C ALA A 16 3.75 49.16 7.74
N GLY A 17 3.34 50.37 8.13
CA GLY A 17 2.11 50.63 8.88
C GLY A 17 2.18 50.27 10.37
N LEU A 18 3.37 50.04 10.92
CA LEU A 18 3.59 49.70 12.32
C LEU A 18 4.20 50.88 13.07
N ASP A 19 3.42 51.48 13.97
CA ASP A 19 3.92 52.52 14.87
C ASP A 19 4.64 51.89 16.08
N ILE A 20 5.91 52.25 16.28
CA ILE A 20 6.76 51.70 17.34
C ILE A 20 7.25 52.79 18.30
N ILE A 21 7.21 52.48 19.59
CA ILE A 21 7.56 53.42 20.67
C ILE A 21 8.87 52.94 21.32
N PRO A 22 9.82 53.84 21.61
CA PRO A 22 11.08 53.47 22.24
C PRO A 22 10.82 53.00 23.66
N LEU A 23 11.24 51.77 23.96
CA LEU A 23 11.17 51.23 25.30
C LEU A 23 12.30 51.79 26.17
N LYS A 24 11.94 52.48 27.24
CA LYS A 24 12.89 53.03 28.23
C LYS A 24 12.87 52.19 29.51
N MET A 25 14.05 52.00 30.12
CA MET A 25 14.31 51.33 31.40
C MET A 25 13.97 49.84 31.52
N ASN A 26 13.08 49.30 30.68
CA ASN A 26 12.67 47.89 30.70
C ASN A 26 13.24 47.06 29.54
N GLN A 27 14.36 47.50 28.94
CA GLN A 27 14.97 46.80 27.80
C GLN A 27 15.41 45.37 28.13
N PRO A 28 16.04 45.09 29.29
CA PRO A 28 16.42 43.73 29.66
C PRO A 28 15.20 42.80 29.81
N GLN A 29 14.15 43.27 30.50
CA GLN A 29 12.91 42.50 30.66
C GLN A 29 12.26 42.19 29.30
N ALA A 30 12.23 43.16 28.38
CA ALA A 30 11.67 42.95 27.04
C ALA A 30 12.50 41.95 26.22
N LEU A 31 13.83 42.03 26.29
CA LEU A 31 14.70 41.08 25.61
C LEU A 31 14.48 39.65 26.13
N LEU A 32 14.50 39.47 27.46
CA LEU A 32 14.27 38.16 28.07
C LEU A 32 12.89 37.61 27.73
N SER A 33 11.88 38.48 27.61
CA SER A 33 10.53 38.07 27.22
C SER A 33 10.40 37.55 25.78
N THR A 34 11.36 37.84 24.91
CA THR A 34 11.38 37.35 23.52
C THR A 34 12.11 36.02 23.33
N LEU A 35 12.88 35.59 24.33
CA LEU A 35 13.66 34.36 24.27
C LEU A 35 12.82 33.16 24.72
N PRO A 36 12.97 31.99 24.06
CA PRO A 36 12.25 30.80 24.45
C PRO A 36 12.66 30.34 25.86
N PHE A 37 11.70 29.79 26.60
CA PHE A 37 11.91 29.20 27.94
C PHE A 37 12.39 30.16 29.06
N MET A 38 12.34 31.48 28.87
CA MET A 38 12.78 32.45 29.87
C MET A 38 11.71 32.90 30.89
N MET A 39 10.45 32.52 30.70
CA MET A 39 9.31 33.03 31.49
C MET A 39 9.20 32.44 32.91
N SER A 40 10.21 31.73 33.39
CA SER A 40 10.27 31.12 34.72
C SER A 40 10.56 32.15 35.84
N GLU A 41 10.58 31.69 37.10
CA GLU A 41 11.07 32.45 38.28
C GLU A 41 10.44 33.84 38.49
N GLY A 42 9.15 33.98 38.17
CA GLY A 42 8.40 35.22 38.41
C GLY A 42 8.45 36.24 37.28
N LEU A 43 9.29 36.05 36.25
CA LEU A 43 9.36 36.95 35.10
C LEU A 43 8.00 37.09 34.40
N TRP A 44 7.22 36.00 34.31
CA TRP A 44 5.85 36.04 33.81
C TRP A 44 4.95 37.01 34.60
N GLY A 45 5.06 36.98 35.93
CA GLY A 45 4.30 37.87 36.81
C GLY A 45 4.67 39.33 36.61
N ASP A 46 5.97 39.61 36.43
CA ASP A 46 6.43 40.97 36.16
C ASP A 46 6.09 41.46 34.75
N CYS A 47 6.13 40.58 33.74
CA CYS A 47 5.61 40.88 32.40
C CYS A 47 4.10 41.16 32.42
N LYS A 48 3.34 40.46 33.28
CA LYS A 48 1.91 40.72 33.48
C LYS A 48 1.67 42.10 34.12
N LYS A 49 2.43 42.46 35.17
CA LYS A 49 2.38 43.82 35.77
C LYS A 49 2.76 44.91 34.77
N ALA A 50 3.73 44.63 33.89
CA ALA A 50 4.17 45.54 32.83
C ALA A 50 3.21 45.59 31.61
N GLY A 51 2.08 44.87 31.64
CA GLY A 51 1.09 44.88 30.56
C GLY A 51 1.52 44.18 29.27
N ARG A 52 2.53 43.30 29.33
CA ARG A 52 3.10 42.58 28.16
C ARG A 52 2.48 41.22 27.90
N VAL A 53 1.69 40.71 28.85
CA VAL A 53 0.98 39.43 28.71
C VAL A 53 -0.44 39.72 28.25
N ARG A 54 -0.87 39.04 27.18
CA ARG A 54 -2.25 39.12 26.67
C ARG A 54 -2.86 37.74 26.63
N THR A 55 -4.09 37.62 27.10
CA THR A 55 -4.89 36.40 26.95
C THR A 55 -5.51 36.39 25.55
N LEU A 56 -5.24 35.33 24.78
CA LEU A 56 -5.75 35.13 23.43
C LEU A 56 -6.34 33.72 23.34
N LYS A 57 -7.38 33.54 22.51
CA LYS A 57 -7.85 32.19 22.14
C LYS A 57 -6.76 31.49 21.34
N SER A 58 -6.58 30.19 21.56
CA SER A 58 -5.58 29.38 20.84
C SER A 58 -5.77 29.46 19.31
N SER A 59 -7.01 29.54 18.83
CA SER A 59 -7.33 29.74 17.41
C SER A 59 -6.73 31.01 16.83
N ASN A 60 -6.69 32.09 17.62
CA ASN A 60 -6.12 33.37 17.18
C ASN A 60 -4.60 33.35 17.30
N LEU A 61 -4.06 32.70 18.35
CA LEU A 61 -2.62 32.56 18.56
C LEU A 61 -1.93 31.86 17.37
N VAL A 62 -2.55 30.83 16.79
CA VAL A 62 -2.03 30.13 15.62
C VAL A 62 -1.78 31.09 14.45
N ASN A 63 -2.64 32.09 14.25
CA ASN A 63 -2.48 33.08 13.17
C ASN A 63 -1.31 34.06 13.40
N PHE A 64 -0.84 34.20 14.63
CA PHE A 64 0.29 35.08 14.98
C PHE A 64 1.62 34.33 15.05
N PHE A 65 1.59 32.99 14.99
CA PHE A 65 2.80 32.18 15.10
C PHE A 65 3.57 32.24 13.77
N PRO A 66 4.83 32.72 13.75
CA PRO A 66 5.64 32.78 12.53
C PRO A 66 6.22 31.40 12.16
N LEU A 67 5.47 30.32 12.39
CA LEU A 67 5.87 28.96 12.07
C LEU A 67 4.98 28.43 10.96
N ILE A 68 5.59 28.19 9.80
CA ILE A 68 4.96 27.45 8.71
C ILE A 68 5.38 25.99 8.87
N MET A 69 4.39 25.12 9.08
CA MET A 69 4.61 23.69 9.23
C MET A 69 3.73 22.90 8.25
N ASP A 70 4.20 21.72 7.86
CA ASP A 70 3.43 20.78 7.06
C ASP A 70 2.46 20.00 7.96
N PHE A 71 1.48 19.35 7.32
CA PHE A 71 0.54 18.50 8.03
C PHE A 71 1.28 17.37 8.75
N SER A 72 1.25 17.38 10.08
CA SER A 72 1.87 16.34 10.90
C SER A 72 0.83 15.26 11.22
N GLN A 73 1.05 14.07 10.68
CA GLN A 73 0.28 12.88 11.03
C GLN A 73 1.11 12.02 11.98
N LEU A 74 0.90 12.14 13.29
CA LEU A 74 1.53 11.30 14.32
C LEU A 74 0.79 9.96 14.50
N LYS A 75 0.39 9.32 13.40
CA LYS A 75 -0.23 8.00 13.41
C LYS A 75 0.81 7.03 12.85
N GLY A 76 1.21 6.04 13.66
CA GLY A 76 2.36 5.16 13.37
C GLY A 76 2.37 4.62 11.94
N GLY A 77 3.57 4.38 11.42
CA GLY A 77 3.80 4.08 10.02
C GLY A 77 5.28 4.27 9.65
N VAL A 78 5.56 4.25 8.36
CA VAL A 78 6.89 4.52 7.80
C VAL A 78 7.26 5.98 8.05
N LEU A 79 8.46 6.23 8.58
CA LEU A 79 8.98 7.57 8.80
C LEU A 79 9.46 8.18 7.48
N LEU A 80 8.83 9.28 7.04
CA LEU A 80 9.19 9.99 5.80
C LEU A 80 9.39 11.49 6.06
N PRO A 81 10.36 12.12 5.38
CA PRO A 81 10.51 13.56 5.43
C PRO A 81 9.45 14.26 4.55
N THR A 82 8.94 15.40 5.01
CA THR A 82 8.17 16.31 4.18
C THR A 82 9.08 17.22 3.35
N MET A 83 8.48 18.00 2.44
CA MET A 83 9.20 18.98 1.63
C MET A 83 9.89 20.08 2.48
N ARG A 84 9.41 20.32 3.70
CA ARG A 84 10.03 21.24 4.68
C ARG A 84 10.95 20.54 5.66
N GLN A 85 11.37 19.30 5.38
CA GLN A 85 12.20 18.47 6.25
C GLN A 85 11.55 18.19 7.62
N GLN A 86 10.22 18.19 7.67
CA GLN A 86 9.51 17.78 8.86
C GLN A 86 9.31 16.28 8.86
N ILE A 87 9.17 15.72 10.05
CA ILE A 87 8.87 14.31 10.21
C ILE A 87 7.38 14.08 9.91
N SER A 88 7.11 13.14 9.03
CA SER A 88 5.78 12.63 8.75
C SER A 88 5.76 11.10 8.83
N PHE A 89 4.61 10.55 9.18
CA PHE A 89 4.39 9.11 9.19
C PHE A 89 3.43 8.73 8.08
N PHE A 90 3.82 7.74 7.28
CA PHE A 90 3.00 7.18 6.22
C PHE A 90 2.53 5.78 6.61
N ASN A 91 1.21 5.61 6.67
CA ASN A 91 0.61 4.30 6.89
C ASN A 91 -0.57 4.09 5.93
N PRO A 92 -0.48 3.11 5.00
CA PRO A 92 -1.51 2.83 4.00
C PRO A 92 -2.92 2.76 4.58
N PHE A 93 -3.05 2.23 5.79
CA PHE A 93 -4.32 1.92 6.42
C PHE A 93 -4.95 3.08 7.18
N THR A 94 -4.24 4.22 7.32
CA THR A 94 -4.75 5.39 8.07
C THR A 94 -4.71 6.69 7.26
N CYS A 95 -4.55 6.60 5.94
CA CYS A 95 -4.50 7.75 5.03
C CYS A 95 -5.84 8.47 4.82
N GLY A 96 -6.90 8.09 5.54
CA GLY A 96 -8.22 8.74 5.44
C GLY A 96 -8.94 8.49 4.11
N SER A 97 -8.56 7.44 3.38
CA SER A 97 -9.25 6.96 2.18
C SER A 97 -10.03 5.69 2.49
N ASP A 98 -11.17 5.53 1.82
CA ASP A 98 -11.98 4.31 1.88
C ASP A 98 -11.25 3.11 1.25
N ASN A 99 -10.26 3.37 0.38
CA ASN A 99 -9.47 2.36 -0.31
C ASN A 99 -7.98 2.49 0.04
N GLN A 100 -7.35 1.38 0.45
CA GLN A 100 -5.94 1.36 0.89
C GLN A 100 -4.96 0.85 -0.19
N ASN A 101 -5.40 0.78 -1.45
CA ASN A 101 -4.55 0.40 -2.56
C ASN A 101 -3.47 1.46 -2.86
N ILE A 102 -2.24 1.03 -3.09
CA ILE A 102 -1.10 1.90 -3.42
C ILE A 102 -0.52 1.51 -4.78
N ALA A 103 -0.36 2.51 -5.66
CA ALA A 103 0.41 2.38 -6.89
C ALA A 103 1.76 3.09 -6.73
N LEU A 104 2.86 2.34 -6.89
CA LEU A 104 4.23 2.89 -6.82
C LEU A 104 4.91 2.78 -8.19
N THR A 105 5.36 3.92 -8.72
CA THR A 105 6.05 4.02 -10.01
C THR A 105 7.44 4.65 -9.87
N GLY A 106 8.34 4.33 -10.79
CA GLY A 106 9.71 4.82 -10.80
C GLY A 106 10.63 3.98 -11.69
N GLY A 107 11.74 4.58 -12.14
CA GLY A 107 12.75 3.88 -12.95
C GLY A 107 13.48 2.76 -12.19
N SER A 108 14.26 1.95 -12.92
CA SER A 108 15.20 1.02 -12.27
C SER A 108 16.19 1.80 -11.40
N GLY A 109 16.46 1.33 -10.18
CA GLY A 109 17.34 2.02 -9.24
C GLY A 109 16.73 3.21 -8.49
N ALA A 110 15.49 3.62 -8.77
CA ALA A 110 14.84 4.77 -8.10
C ALA A 110 14.44 4.53 -6.63
N GLY A 111 14.79 3.38 -6.04
CA GLY A 111 14.45 3.07 -4.65
C GLY A 111 13.07 2.46 -4.41
N LYS A 112 12.32 2.06 -5.45
CA LYS A 112 10.99 1.43 -5.31
C LYS A 112 10.98 0.26 -4.33
N SER A 113 11.89 -0.71 -4.55
CA SER A 113 11.98 -1.90 -3.70
C SER A 113 12.43 -1.57 -2.29
N PHE A 114 13.18 -0.50 -2.08
CA PHE A 114 13.59 -0.05 -0.76
C PHE A 114 12.38 0.50 0.02
N LEU A 115 11.59 1.38 -0.61
CA LEU A 115 10.37 1.91 0.00
C LEU A 115 9.33 0.82 0.32
N VAL A 116 9.10 -0.13 -0.60
CA VAL A 116 8.15 -1.23 -0.36
C VAL A 116 8.63 -2.16 0.76
N GLN A 117 9.94 -2.40 0.88
CA GLN A 117 10.50 -3.16 2.00
C GLN A 117 10.22 -2.47 3.34
N GLU A 118 10.42 -1.15 3.42
CA GLU A 118 10.16 -0.38 4.64
C GLU A 118 8.67 -0.40 5.03
N ILE A 119 7.78 -0.27 4.04
CA ILE A 119 6.32 -0.39 4.25
C ILE A 119 5.98 -1.80 4.75
N ALA A 120 6.52 -2.85 4.10
CA ALA A 120 6.28 -4.24 4.49
C ALA A 120 6.77 -4.54 5.91
N GLU A 121 7.98 -4.08 6.26
CA GLU A 121 8.57 -4.24 7.59
C GLU A 121 7.72 -3.53 8.65
N THR A 122 7.29 -2.29 8.37
CA THR A 122 6.43 -1.53 9.28
C THR A 122 5.08 -2.23 9.49
N VAL A 123 4.44 -2.69 8.43
CA VAL A 123 3.16 -3.42 8.52
C VAL A 123 3.32 -4.71 9.31
N TYR A 124 4.41 -5.44 9.08
CA TYR A 124 4.72 -6.65 9.84
C TYR A 124 4.98 -6.34 11.33
N ALA A 125 5.74 -5.28 11.64
CA ALA A 125 6.00 -4.83 13.00
C ALA A 125 4.72 -4.40 13.74
N MET A 126 3.72 -3.91 13.02
CA MET A 126 2.39 -3.59 13.55
C MET A 126 1.49 -4.84 13.74
N GLY A 127 2.00 -6.05 13.49
CA GLY A 127 1.25 -7.31 13.59
C GLY A 127 0.46 -7.68 12.33
N GLY A 128 0.69 -6.97 11.22
CA GLY A 128 0.08 -7.27 9.92
C GLY A 128 0.72 -8.49 9.24
N LYS A 129 -0.01 -9.06 8.28
CA LYS A 129 0.49 -10.12 7.39
C LYS A 129 0.88 -9.52 6.04
N VAL A 130 2.00 -9.96 5.50
CA VAL A 130 2.53 -9.47 4.23
C VAL A 130 2.81 -10.65 3.30
N TRP A 131 2.24 -10.60 2.09
CA TRP A 131 2.53 -11.53 1.00
C TRP A 131 3.14 -10.75 -0.15
N ILE A 132 4.25 -11.26 -0.69
CA ILE A 132 5.03 -10.56 -1.72
C ILE A 132 5.19 -11.49 -2.92
N LEU A 133 4.72 -11.03 -4.08
CA LEU A 133 5.00 -11.65 -5.37
C LEU A 133 6.23 -10.98 -5.97
N ASP A 134 7.37 -11.66 -5.90
CA ASP A 134 8.66 -11.10 -6.29
C ASP A 134 9.30 -11.86 -7.46
N LYS A 135 9.50 -11.15 -8.58
CA LYS A 135 10.22 -11.66 -9.75
C LYS A 135 11.75 -11.58 -9.61
N GLY A 136 12.27 -10.64 -8.82
CA GLY A 136 13.69 -10.28 -8.79
C GLY A 136 14.48 -10.79 -7.58
N ALA A 137 13.82 -11.51 -6.66
CA ALA A 137 14.38 -11.91 -5.37
C ALA A 137 14.89 -10.75 -4.48
N SER A 138 14.45 -9.52 -4.77
CA SER A 138 14.78 -8.30 -4.02
C SER A 138 14.32 -8.37 -2.56
N TYR A 139 13.22 -9.09 -2.28
CA TYR A 139 12.63 -9.16 -0.94
C TYR A 139 13.09 -10.39 -0.15
N LYS A 140 13.85 -11.31 -0.77
CA LYS A 140 14.29 -12.56 -0.13
C LYS A 140 15.00 -12.33 1.21
N LYS A 141 15.91 -11.36 1.25
CA LYS A 141 16.68 -11.05 2.46
C LYS A 141 15.78 -10.54 3.58
N LEU A 142 14.84 -9.64 3.26
CA LEU A 142 13.88 -9.12 4.23
C LEU A 142 13.00 -10.25 4.78
N THR A 143 12.40 -11.06 3.90
CA THR A 143 11.53 -12.18 4.29
C THR A 143 12.23 -13.13 5.26
N LEU A 144 13.46 -13.54 4.95
CA LEU A 144 14.23 -14.45 5.81
C LEU A 144 14.67 -13.80 7.13
N SER A 145 15.01 -12.50 7.12
CA SER A 145 15.43 -11.77 8.32
C SER A 145 14.29 -11.61 9.32
N LEU A 146 13.06 -11.48 8.84
CA LEU A 146 11.84 -11.42 9.65
C LEU A 146 11.30 -12.82 10.04
N GLY A 147 12.03 -13.90 9.75
CA GLY A 147 11.59 -15.28 10.03
C GLY A 147 10.44 -15.77 9.15
N GLY A 148 10.17 -15.09 8.03
CA GLY A 148 9.16 -15.48 7.06
C GLY A 148 9.61 -16.60 6.12
N THR A 149 8.65 -17.18 5.42
CA THR A 149 8.89 -18.26 4.45
C THR A 149 9.15 -17.68 3.07
N TYR A 150 10.35 -17.90 2.53
CA TYR A 150 10.65 -17.59 1.13
C TYR A 150 10.45 -18.84 0.27
N MET A 151 9.52 -18.77 -0.67
CA MET A 151 9.19 -19.87 -1.57
C MET A 151 9.60 -19.54 -3.01
N THR A 152 10.00 -20.55 -3.78
CA THR A 152 10.40 -20.40 -5.20
C THR A 152 9.64 -21.39 -6.06
N HIS A 153 9.58 -21.17 -7.37
CA HIS A 153 8.92 -22.10 -8.30
C HIS A 153 9.47 -23.54 -8.25
N ALA A 154 10.68 -23.75 -7.71
CA ALA A 154 11.27 -25.09 -7.56
C ALA A 154 10.73 -25.85 -6.34
N ASN A 155 10.24 -25.13 -5.33
CA ASN A 155 9.84 -25.70 -4.03
C ASN A 155 8.34 -25.52 -3.75
N ILE A 156 7.56 -25.05 -4.74
CA ILE A 156 6.12 -24.88 -4.63
C ILE A 156 5.46 -25.76 -5.67
N PHE A 157 4.58 -26.63 -5.20
CA PHE A 157 3.66 -27.39 -6.04
C PHE A 157 2.24 -26.96 -5.65
N LEU A 158 1.66 -26.06 -6.43
CA LEU A 158 0.25 -25.67 -6.25
C LEU A 158 -0.59 -26.48 -7.21
N ASN A 159 -1.46 -27.32 -6.65
CA ASN A 159 -2.53 -27.91 -7.44
C ASN A 159 -3.76 -26.97 -7.36
N PRO A 160 -4.22 -26.41 -8.50
CA PRO A 160 -5.37 -25.50 -8.52
C PRO A 160 -6.67 -26.17 -8.04
N PHE A 161 -6.73 -27.51 -8.06
CA PHE A 161 -7.89 -28.30 -7.64
C PHE A 161 -7.92 -28.60 -6.13
N THR A 162 -6.84 -28.30 -5.37
CA THR A 162 -6.68 -28.72 -3.97
C THR A 162 -7.80 -28.24 -3.05
N HIS A 163 -8.25 -27.00 -3.22
CA HIS A 163 -9.18 -26.35 -2.29
C HIS A 163 -10.64 -26.35 -2.76
N LEU A 164 -10.93 -26.84 -3.97
CA LEU A 164 -12.30 -26.90 -4.49
C LEU A 164 -13.22 -27.77 -3.64
N GLY A 165 -12.71 -28.89 -3.12
CA GLY A 165 -13.49 -29.76 -2.22
C GLY A 165 -13.86 -29.09 -0.89
N ALA A 166 -13.03 -28.17 -0.38
CA ALA A 166 -13.35 -27.42 0.83
C ALA A 166 -14.42 -26.35 0.59
N MET A 167 -14.49 -25.81 -0.64
CA MET A 167 -15.53 -24.87 -1.05
C MET A 167 -16.90 -25.52 -1.23
N GLN A 168 -16.98 -26.81 -1.61
CA GLN A 168 -18.24 -27.57 -1.61
C GLN A 168 -18.90 -27.66 -0.23
N SER A 169 -18.10 -27.69 0.83
CA SER A 169 -18.56 -27.81 2.22
C SER A 169 -18.83 -26.47 2.91
N ALA A 170 -18.58 -25.35 2.24
CA ALA A 170 -18.77 -24.02 2.81
C ALA A 170 -20.22 -23.56 2.57
N GLU A 171 -21.03 -23.46 3.63
CA GLU A 171 -22.42 -22.96 3.62
C GLU A 171 -22.50 -21.42 3.43
N PHE A 172 -21.79 -20.88 2.44
CA PHE A 172 -21.88 -19.46 2.09
C PHE A 172 -22.55 -19.31 0.73
N GLU A 173 -23.60 -18.49 0.64
CA GLU A 173 -24.16 -18.07 -0.64
C GLU A 173 -23.16 -17.14 -1.32
N PHE A 174 -22.57 -17.61 -2.44
CA PHE A 174 -21.73 -16.78 -3.28
C PHE A 174 -22.62 -15.96 -4.20
N VAL A 175 -22.33 -14.66 -4.26
CA VAL A 175 -23.15 -13.68 -4.98
C VAL A 175 -22.22 -12.88 -5.87
N ASP A 176 -22.58 -12.67 -7.14
CA ASP A 176 -21.81 -11.81 -8.05
C ASP A 176 -21.89 -10.32 -7.64
N ASP A 177 -21.12 -9.48 -8.33
CA ASP A 177 -21.13 -8.01 -8.15
C ASP A 177 -22.53 -7.40 -8.32
N ASP A 178 -23.46 -8.11 -8.99
CA ASP A 178 -24.84 -7.70 -9.27
C ASP A 178 -25.88 -8.29 -8.28
N GLY A 179 -25.46 -9.04 -7.26
CA GLY A 179 -26.38 -9.57 -6.27
C GLY A 179 -27.03 -10.92 -6.65
N ARG A 180 -26.55 -11.63 -7.68
CA ARG A 180 -27.10 -12.90 -8.15
C ARG A 180 -26.37 -14.09 -7.54
N PRO A 181 -27.07 -15.17 -7.16
CA PRO A 181 -26.43 -16.37 -6.65
C PRO A 181 -25.59 -17.02 -7.75
N VAL A 182 -24.31 -17.24 -7.48
CA VAL A 182 -23.36 -17.93 -8.36
C VAL A 182 -22.99 -19.24 -7.71
N ASP A 183 -22.89 -20.31 -8.51
CA ASP A 183 -22.31 -21.55 -8.03
C ASP A 183 -20.79 -21.36 -7.84
N PRO A 184 -20.26 -21.42 -6.59
CA PRO A 184 -18.84 -21.24 -6.33
C PRO A 184 -17.96 -22.25 -7.07
N MET A 185 -18.49 -23.44 -7.39
CA MET A 185 -17.76 -24.42 -8.18
C MET A 185 -17.62 -23.97 -9.63
N MET A 186 -18.65 -23.40 -10.21
CA MET A 186 -18.60 -22.94 -11.59
C MET A 186 -17.61 -21.79 -11.75
N GLU A 187 -17.62 -20.82 -10.83
CA GLU A 187 -16.66 -19.70 -10.84
C GLU A 187 -15.22 -20.17 -10.62
N ALA A 188 -15.02 -21.13 -9.70
CA ALA A 188 -13.70 -21.68 -9.46
C ALA A 188 -13.18 -22.48 -10.68
N LEU A 189 -14.05 -23.26 -11.34
CA LEU A 189 -13.71 -23.98 -12.57
C LEU A 189 -13.42 -23.03 -13.74
N ASP A 190 -14.12 -21.89 -13.84
CA ASP A 190 -13.85 -20.86 -14.84
C ASP A 190 -12.47 -20.21 -14.62
N ASN A 191 -12.15 -19.87 -13.38
CA ASN A 191 -10.82 -19.36 -13.01
C ASN A 191 -9.71 -20.37 -13.32
N ILE A 192 -9.96 -21.66 -13.08
CA ILE A 192 -9.03 -22.74 -13.43
C ILE A 192 -8.92 -22.87 -14.94
N THR A 193 -10.02 -22.79 -15.68
CA THR A 193 -10.02 -22.83 -17.15
C THR A 193 -9.20 -21.68 -17.73
N ALA A 194 -9.32 -20.47 -17.17
CA ALA A 194 -8.50 -19.32 -17.55
C ALA A 194 -7.00 -19.54 -17.26
N LEU A 195 -6.68 -20.16 -16.12
CA LEU A 195 -5.29 -20.55 -15.79
C LEU A 195 -4.75 -21.57 -16.80
N PHE A 196 -5.51 -22.62 -17.10
CA PHE A 196 -5.14 -23.66 -18.07
C PHE A 196 -4.99 -23.10 -19.49
N ALA A 197 -5.86 -22.17 -19.89
CA ALA A 197 -5.76 -21.48 -21.16
C ALA A 197 -4.46 -20.65 -21.25
N THR A 198 -4.10 -19.96 -20.17
CA THR A 198 -2.89 -19.13 -20.10
C THR A 198 -1.61 -19.98 -20.17
N ILE A 199 -1.58 -21.16 -19.52
CA ILE A 199 -0.41 -22.05 -19.59
C ILE A 199 -0.30 -22.78 -20.94
N ALA A 200 -1.42 -23.17 -21.54
CA ALA A 200 -1.47 -23.82 -22.85
C ALA A 200 -0.99 -22.85 -23.94
N SER A 201 -1.50 -21.61 -23.93
CA SER A 201 -1.18 -20.60 -24.93
C SER A 201 -0.97 -19.22 -24.29
N PRO A 202 0.27 -18.90 -23.85
CA PRO A 202 0.56 -17.67 -23.11
C PRO A 202 0.59 -16.39 -23.97
N TYR A 203 0.76 -16.50 -25.28
CA TYR A 203 0.89 -15.35 -26.20
C TYR A 203 -0.32 -15.16 -27.11
N VAL A 204 -1.09 -16.22 -27.36
CA VAL A 204 -2.23 -16.20 -28.28
C VAL A 204 -3.46 -16.69 -27.51
N PRO A 205 -4.53 -15.89 -27.39
CA PRO A 205 -5.72 -16.35 -26.71
C PRO A 205 -6.35 -17.55 -27.45
N LEU A 206 -6.86 -18.51 -26.68
CA LEU A 206 -7.64 -19.62 -27.23
C LEU A 206 -8.95 -19.09 -27.82
N THR A 207 -9.44 -19.75 -28.88
CA THR A 207 -10.76 -19.46 -29.43
C THR A 207 -11.87 -19.86 -28.46
N ALA A 208 -13.07 -19.28 -28.58
CA ALA A 208 -14.21 -19.62 -27.73
C ALA A 208 -14.54 -21.13 -27.73
N PHE A 209 -14.44 -21.78 -28.89
CA PHE A 209 -14.58 -23.23 -29.00
C PHE A 209 -13.52 -23.99 -28.20
N GLN A 210 -12.25 -23.60 -28.33
CA GLN A 210 -11.15 -24.21 -27.58
C GLN A 210 -11.25 -24.00 -26.07
N GLN A 211 -11.73 -22.84 -25.63
CA GLN A 211 -11.99 -22.58 -24.21
C GLN A 211 -13.14 -23.45 -23.68
N SER A 212 -14.23 -23.59 -24.44
CA SER A 212 -15.36 -24.47 -24.07
C SER A 212 -14.89 -25.91 -23.89
N VAL A 213 -14.19 -26.46 -24.89
CA VAL A 213 -13.69 -27.84 -24.83
C VAL A 213 -12.69 -28.05 -23.68
N LEU A 214 -11.85 -27.04 -23.40
CA LEU A 214 -10.95 -27.09 -22.25
C LEU A 214 -11.72 -27.11 -20.92
N GLY A 215 -12.79 -26.33 -20.80
CA GLY A 215 -13.70 -26.36 -19.65
C GLY A 215 -14.32 -27.75 -19.47
N ASP A 216 -14.87 -28.33 -20.53
CA ASP A 216 -15.48 -29.67 -20.50
C ASP A 216 -14.46 -30.76 -20.08
N ALA A 217 -13.22 -30.67 -20.57
CA ALA A 217 -12.14 -31.57 -20.18
C ALA A 217 -11.74 -31.41 -18.70
N ILE A 218 -11.73 -30.18 -18.17
CA ILE A 218 -11.44 -29.90 -16.76
C ILE A 218 -12.55 -30.45 -15.86
N VAL A 219 -13.82 -30.25 -16.23
CA VAL A 219 -14.97 -30.83 -15.51
C VAL A 219 -14.87 -32.35 -15.49
N THR A 220 -14.60 -32.97 -16.65
CA THR A 220 -14.44 -34.42 -16.77
C THR A 220 -13.30 -34.95 -15.88
N ALA A 221 -12.16 -34.24 -15.84
CA ALA A 221 -11.05 -34.61 -14.98
C ALA A 221 -11.43 -34.49 -13.49
N TRP A 222 -12.11 -33.41 -13.11
CA TRP A 222 -12.60 -33.16 -11.76
C TRP A 222 -13.59 -34.22 -11.29
N GLU A 223 -14.57 -34.61 -12.10
CA GLU A 223 -15.52 -35.67 -11.76
C GLU A 223 -14.83 -37.03 -11.51
N ARG A 224 -13.73 -37.31 -12.21
CA ARG A 224 -12.98 -38.57 -12.07
C ARG A 224 -12.10 -38.62 -10.82
N LYS A 225 -11.41 -37.53 -10.47
CA LYS A 225 -10.35 -37.54 -9.44
C LYS A 225 -10.51 -36.50 -8.33
N GLY A 226 -11.49 -35.60 -8.42
CA GLY A 226 -11.72 -34.53 -7.46
C GLY A 226 -10.44 -33.73 -7.16
N HIS A 227 -10.12 -33.54 -5.88
CA HIS A 227 -8.97 -32.74 -5.44
C HIS A 227 -7.59 -33.31 -5.84
N GLN A 228 -7.54 -34.51 -6.44
CA GLN A 228 -6.29 -35.14 -6.89
C GLN A 228 -6.02 -34.93 -8.39
N VAL A 229 -6.87 -34.17 -9.09
CA VAL A 229 -6.65 -33.85 -10.52
C VAL A 229 -5.30 -33.17 -10.71
N LEU A 230 -4.57 -33.64 -11.71
CA LEU A 230 -3.33 -33.05 -12.21
C LEU A 230 -3.49 -32.58 -13.65
N VAL A 231 -2.48 -31.89 -14.17
CA VAL A 231 -2.46 -31.45 -15.57
C VAL A 231 -2.51 -32.63 -16.54
N ASP A 232 -1.93 -33.76 -16.16
CA ASP A 232 -2.03 -35.05 -16.86
C ASP A 232 -3.46 -35.49 -17.12
N ASP A 233 -4.34 -35.34 -16.13
CA ASP A 233 -5.73 -35.78 -16.22
C ASP A 233 -6.54 -34.91 -17.19
N VAL A 234 -6.29 -33.61 -17.17
CA VAL A 234 -6.90 -32.65 -18.11
C VAL A 234 -6.39 -32.91 -19.53
N ARG A 235 -5.09 -33.21 -19.70
CA ARG A 235 -4.52 -33.61 -20.98
C ARG A 235 -5.20 -34.89 -21.50
N ASP A 236 -5.35 -35.89 -20.66
CA ASP A 236 -5.90 -37.19 -21.06
C ASP A 236 -7.38 -37.05 -21.44
N ALA A 237 -8.15 -36.26 -20.69
CA ALA A 237 -9.53 -35.90 -21.05
C ALA A 237 -9.60 -35.17 -22.41
N LEU A 238 -8.68 -34.23 -22.69
CA LEU A 238 -8.62 -33.56 -24.00
C LEU A 238 -8.27 -34.52 -25.14
N ILE A 239 -7.42 -35.53 -24.90
CA ILE A 239 -7.07 -36.54 -25.91
C ILE A 239 -8.28 -37.44 -26.21
N GLU A 240 -9.05 -37.82 -25.19
CA GLU A 240 -10.29 -38.58 -25.34
C GLU A 240 -11.30 -37.81 -26.20
N ILE A 241 -11.60 -36.55 -25.84
CA ILE A 241 -12.52 -35.69 -26.59
C ILE A 241 -12.03 -35.48 -28.04
N ALA A 242 -10.72 -35.25 -28.23
CA ALA A 242 -10.15 -35.11 -29.57
C ALA A 242 -10.28 -36.39 -30.43
N GLY A 243 -10.30 -37.57 -29.80
CA GLY A 243 -10.50 -38.85 -30.46
C GLY A 243 -11.95 -39.04 -30.93
N GLU A 244 -12.91 -38.63 -30.11
CA GLU A 244 -14.35 -38.71 -30.43
C GLU A 244 -14.75 -37.73 -31.53
N GLU A 245 -14.32 -36.46 -31.44
CA GLU A 245 -14.68 -35.43 -32.42
C GLU A 245 -13.77 -35.41 -33.65
N SER A 246 -12.63 -36.12 -33.62
CA SER A 246 -11.59 -36.10 -34.66
C SER A 246 -11.09 -34.69 -35.00
N ASP A 247 -11.09 -33.76 -34.02
CA ASP A 247 -10.68 -32.37 -34.21
C ASP A 247 -9.21 -32.14 -33.81
N ARG A 248 -8.43 -31.64 -34.79
CA ARG A 248 -7.02 -31.30 -34.60
C ARG A 248 -6.80 -30.16 -33.59
N ARG A 249 -7.71 -29.21 -33.50
CA ARG A 249 -7.60 -28.01 -32.64
C ARG A 249 -7.57 -28.37 -31.16
N ILE A 250 -8.30 -29.42 -30.78
CA ILE A 250 -8.35 -29.95 -29.40
C ILE A 250 -7.04 -30.68 -29.09
N LYS A 251 -6.58 -31.50 -30.05
CA LYS A 251 -5.31 -32.21 -29.95
C LYS A 251 -4.12 -31.28 -29.77
N ASP A 252 -4.13 -30.13 -30.45
CA ASP A 252 -3.06 -29.13 -30.32
C ASP A 252 -2.95 -28.59 -28.88
N ILE A 253 -4.08 -28.38 -28.18
CA ILE A 253 -4.09 -27.95 -26.75
C ILE A 253 -3.52 -29.05 -25.86
N ALA A 254 -3.94 -30.30 -26.06
CA ALA A 254 -3.41 -31.43 -25.29
C ALA A 254 -1.88 -31.56 -25.45
N VAL A 255 -1.37 -31.37 -26.68
CA VAL A 255 0.07 -31.35 -26.95
C VAL A 255 0.76 -30.17 -26.29
N GLN A 256 0.14 -28.98 -26.27
CA GLN A 256 0.68 -27.80 -25.57
C GLN A 256 0.78 -28.00 -24.06
N LEU A 257 -0.18 -28.70 -23.45
CA LEU A 257 -0.16 -29.01 -22.01
C LEU A 257 0.87 -30.07 -21.63
N LYS A 258 1.32 -30.91 -22.59
CA LYS A 258 2.29 -31.99 -22.36
C LYS A 258 3.57 -31.55 -21.63
N LYS A 259 4.01 -30.29 -21.80
CA LYS A 259 5.21 -29.75 -21.12
C LYS A 259 5.06 -29.62 -19.59
N PHE A 260 3.84 -29.67 -19.07
CA PHE A 260 3.52 -29.52 -17.65
C PHE A 260 3.04 -30.83 -17.00
N CYS A 261 3.01 -31.90 -17.78
CA CYS A 261 2.70 -33.25 -17.32
C CYS A 261 3.93 -33.89 -16.66
N THR A 262 3.69 -34.81 -15.72
CA THR A 262 4.75 -35.55 -15.02
C THR A 262 5.01 -36.94 -15.58
#